data_AF-A0A259NHT6-F1
#
_entry.id   AF-A0A259NHT6-F1
#
_cell.length_a   1.000
_cell.length_b   1.000
_cell.length_c   1.000
_cell.angle_alpha   90.00
_cell.angle_beta   90.00
_cell.angle_gamma   90.00
#
_symmetry.space_group_name_H-M   'P 1'
#
loop_
_entity.id
_entity.type
_entity.pdbx_description
1 polymer ?
#
loop_
_entity_poly.entity_id
_entity_poly.type
_entity_poly.pdbx_seq_one_letter_code
_entity_poly.pdbx_strand_id
1 'polypeptide(L)'
;MKIHFLSDLHIEIKSLPKGFMSDVERVEADVTVLAGDIDVGLKGLELALKINRPVIYVMGNHEYYGKRSMGDLLAKAREKAAGTHVHLLENDTVTLDGVRFLGAHSGRTSR
;
A
#
# COMPACT_ATOMS: atom_id res chain seq x y z
N MET A 1 3.14 -18.36 7.74
CA MET A 1 3.21 -17.19 6.87
C MET A 1 4.15 -16.16 7.47
N LYS A 2 5.21 -15.77 6.75
CA LYS A 2 6.14 -14.68 7.07
C LYS A 2 5.61 -13.39 6.43
N ILE A 3 5.49 -12.33 7.22
CA ILE A 3 4.96 -11.04 6.77
C ILE A 3 6.09 -10.01 6.81
N HIS A 4 6.31 -9.31 5.71
CA HIS A 4 7.16 -8.12 5.65
C HIS A 4 6.27 -6.89 5.77
N PHE A 5 6.38 -6.14 6.87
CA PHE A 5 5.50 -5.02 7.18
C PHE A 5 6.22 -3.68 7.01
N LEU A 6 5.62 -2.75 6.27
CA LEU A 6 6.09 -1.37 6.08
C LEU A 6 4.90 -0.41 6.21
N SER A 7 5.14 0.75 6.82
CA SER A 7 4.15 1.81 7.05
C SER A 7 4.86 3.15 7.18
N ASP A 8 4.15 4.25 6.99
CA ASP A 8 4.63 5.62 7.30
C ASP A 8 5.97 5.93 6.62
N LEU A 9 6.17 5.42 5.40
CA LEU A 9 7.41 5.65 4.65
C LEU A 9 7.54 7.12 4.21
N HIS A 10 6.40 7.80 3.99
CA HIS A 10 6.33 9.22 3.62
C HIS A 10 7.33 9.61 2.52
N ILE A 11 7.33 8.87 1.41
CA ILE A 11 8.29 9.05 0.31
C ILE A 11 8.18 10.46 -0.30
N GLU A 12 7.00 11.08 -0.21
CA GLU A 12 6.77 12.48 -0.60
C GLU A 12 7.57 13.49 0.21
N ILE A 13 7.92 13.16 1.46
CA ILE A 13 8.68 14.01 2.38
C ILE A 13 10.17 13.68 2.27
N LYS A 14 10.50 12.39 2.21
CA LYS A 14 11.88 11.91 2.20
C LYS A 14 12.09 10.84 1.15
N SER A 15 13.02 11.10 0.24
CA SER A 15 13.45 10.11 -0.74
C SER A 15 13.95 8.83 -0.06
N LEU A 16 13.58 7.69 -0.63
CA LEU A 16 14.07 6.39 -0.20
C LEU A 16 15.60 6.29 -0.37
N PRO A 17 16.29 5.56 0.53
CA PRO A 17 17.71 5.30 0.37
C PRO A 17 17.99 4.52 -0.92
N LYS A 18 19.18 4.72 -1.49
CA LYS A 18 19.63 3.94 -2.64
C LYS A 18 19.63 2.46 -2.27
N GLY A 19 18.98 1.63 -3.10
CA GLY A 19 18.90 0.19 -2.88
C GLY A 19 17.69 -0.26 -2.06
N PHE A 20 16.82 0.65 -1.60
CA PHE A 20 15.62 0.30 -0.82
C PHE A 20 14.80 -0.84 -1.46
N MET A 21 14.53 -0.75 -2.76
CA MET A 21 13.79 -1.82 -3.47
C MET A 21 14.55 -3.15 -3.45
N SER A 22 15.88 -3.12 -3.56
CA SER A 22 16.68 -4.34 -3.43
C SER A 22 16.66 -4.90 -2.01
N ASP A 23 16.61 -4.05 -0.99
CA ASP A 23 16.43 -4.48 0.41
C ASP A 23 15.07 -5.15 0.60
N VAL A 24 13.99 -4.51 0.10
CA VAL A 24 12.63 -5.08 0.12
C VAL A 24 12.60 -6.47 -0.52
N GLU A 25 13.22 -6.62 -1.68
CA GLU A 25 13.26 -7.90 -2.39
C GLU A 25 14.12 -8.96 -1.68
N ARG A 26 15.13 -8.57 -0.91
CA ARG A 26 15.98 -9.49 -0.13
C ARG A 26 15.29 -10.07 1.11
N VAL A 27 14.25 -9.43 1.62
CA VAL A 27 13.51 -9.96 2.78
C VAL A 27 12.85 -11.27 2.37
N GLU A 28 13.06 -12.35 3.13
CA GLU A 28 12.31 -13.60 2.94
C GLU A 28 10.94 -13.51 3.60
N ALA A 29 9.89 -13.26 2.82
CA ALA A 29 8.52 -13.15 3.29
C ALA A 29 7.52 -13.64 2.23
N ASP A 30 6.41 -14.20 2.68
CA ASP A 30 5.35 -14.73 1.82
C ASP A 30 4.45 -13.60 1.28
N VAL A 31 4.30 -12.52 2.07
CA VAL A 31 3.50 -11.34 1.73
C VAL A 31 4.17 -10.06 2.26
N THR A 32 4.09 -8.98 1.49
CA THR A 32 4.44 -7.63 1.97
C THR A 32 3.16 -6.86 2.32
N VAL A 33 3.12 -6.21 3.47
CA VAL A 33 2.03 -5.32 3.89
C VAL A 33 2.54 -3.89 3.86
N LEU A 34 1.88 -3.04 3.07
CA LEU A 34 2.07 -1.59 3.02
C LEU A 34 0.87 -0.93 3.71
N ALA A 35 1.04 -0.51 4.96
CA ALA A 35 -0.05 -0.16 5.87
C ALA A 35 -0.37 1.35 5.95
N GLY A 36 -0.34 2.02 4.80
CA GLY A 36 -0.67 3.45 4.68
C GLY A 36 0.51 4.39 4.80
N ASP A 37 0.29 5.64 4.38
CA ASP A 37 1.26 6.74 4.41
C ASP A 37 2.59 6.37 3.72
N ILE A 38 2.47 5.70 2.56
CA ILE A 38 3.62 5.27 1.76
C ILE A 38 4.10 6.41 0.88
N ASP A 39 3.19 7.00 0.10
CA ASP A 39 3.43 8.18 -0.73
C ASP A 39 2.06 8.80 -1.10
N VAL A 40 2.07 9.99 -1.68
CA VAL A 40 0.88 10.71 -2.10
C VAL A 40 0.21 10.09 -3.32
N GLY A 41 -1.12 10.12 -3.35
CA GLY A 41 -1.92 9.68 -4.48
C GLY A 41 -1.77 8.18 -4.76
N LEU A 42 -1.32 7.84 -5.98
CA LEU A 42 -1.14 6.46 -6.42
C LEU A 42 0.35 6.02 -6.43
N LYS A 43 1.26 6.87 -5.98
CA LYS A 43 2.71 6.59 -6.07
C LYS A 43 3.14 5.44 -5.18
N GLY A 44 2.56 5.34 -3.98
CA GLY A 44 2.80 4.20 -3.09
C GLY A 44 2.32 2.89 -3.73
N LEU A 45 1.18 2.92 -4.41
CA LEU A 45 0.68 1.79 -5.18
C LEU A 45 1.57 1.46 -6.40
N GLU A 46 2.16 2.45 -7.07
CA GLU A 46 3.16 2.23 -8.12
C GLU A 46 4.44 1.57 -7.61
N LEU A 47 4.83 1.86 -6.37
CA LEU A 47 5.92 1.18 -5.71
C LEU A 47 5.53 -0.26 -5.36
N ALA A 48 4.31 -0.47 -4.84
CA ALA A 48 3.77 -1.79 -4.52
C ALA A 48 3.83 -2.75 -5.71
N LEU A 49 3.47 -2.27 -6.90
CA LEU A 49 3.49 -3.06 -8.15
C LEU A 49 4.89 -3.53 -8.58
N LYS A 50 5.96 -2.97 -8.00
CA LYS A 50 7.35 -3.36 -8.29
C LYS A 50 7.87 -4.45 -7.35
N ILE A 51 7.09 -4.85 -6.36
CA ILE A 51 7.48 -5.88 -5.38
C ILE A 51 7.12 -7.25 -5.96
N ASN A 52 8.06 -8.21 -6.00
CA ASN A 52 7.85 -9.48 -6.71
C ASN A 52 7.14 -10.57 -5.88
N ARG A 53 6.20 -10.17 -5.02
CA ARG A 53 5.39 -11.09 -4.19
C ARG A 53 4.03 -10.48 -3.90
N PRO A 54 3.04 -11.25 -3.39
CA PRO A 54 1.77 -10.69 -2.97
C PRO A 54 1.94 -9.47 -2.06
N VAL A 55 1.22 -8.40 -2.35
CA VAL A 55 1.22 -7.17 -1.54
C VAL A 55 -0.17 -6.92 -1.01
N ILE A 56 -0.29 -6.62 0.28
CA ILE A 56 -1.49 -6.04 0.87
C ILE A 56 -1.24 -4.55 1.00
N TYR A 57 -2.11 -3.74 0.43
CA TYR A 57 -2.01 -2.28 0.46
C TYR A 57 -3.22 -1.71 1.20
N VAL A 58 -2.98 -0.85 2.19
CA VAL A 58 -4.00 -0.02 2.83
C VAL A 58 -3.62 1.43 2.56
N MET A 59 -4.56 2.28 2.18
CA MET A 59 -4.26 3.70 1.99
C MET A 59 -4.20 4.38 3.36
N GLY A 60 -3.26 5.32 3.52
CA GLY A 60 -3.23 6.22 4.66
C GLY A 60 -3.83 7.58 4.31
N ASN A 61 -3.74 8.53 5.23
CA ASN A 61 -4.26 9.88 4.99
C ASN A 61 -3.36 10.67 4.03
N HIS A 62 -2.07 10.37 3.97
CA HIS A 62 -1.13 11.04 3.07
C HIS A 62 -1.37 10.69 1.60
N GLU A 63 -1.92 9.51 1.28
CA GLU A 63 -2.38 9.20 -0.08
C GLU A 63 -3.41 10.25 -0.56
N TYR A 64 -4.27 10.75 0.34
CA TYR A 64 -5.33 11.72 0.04
C TYR A 64 -4.93 13.20 0.15
N TYR A 65 -3.67 13.52 0.49
CA TYR A 65 -3.22 14.91 0.63
C TYR A 65 -3.36 15.73 -0.66
N GLY A 66 -3.31 17.06 -0.56
CA GLY A 66 -3.36 17.95 -1.74
C GLY A 66 -4.75 18.11 -2.36
N LYS A 67 -5.82 18.09 -1.55
CA LYS A 67 -7.23 18.27 -1.97
C LYS A 67 -7.73 17.18 -2.93
N ARG A 68 -7.24 15.95 -2.79
CA ARG A 68 -7.71 14.83 -3.62
C ARG A 68 -9.09 14.38 -3.14
N SER A 69 -9.96 14.08 -4.09
CA SER A 69 -11.24 13.42 -3.81
C SER A 69 -10.98 12.00 -3.33
N MET A 70 -11.44 11.70 -2.12
CA MET A 70 -11.32 10.38 -1.48
C MET A 70 -11.90 9.29 -2.39
N GLY A 71 -13.13 9.50 -2.88
CA GLY A 71 -13.82 8.54 -3.74
C GLY A 71 -13.13 8.31 -5.08
N ASP A 72 -12.73 9.41 -5.77
CA ASP A 72 -12.11 9.28 -7.09
C ASP A 72 -10.72 8.65 -7.01
N LEU A 73 -9.95 8.97 -5.97
CA LEU A 73 -8.63 8.36 -5.79
C LEU A 73 -8.76 6.87 -5.45
N LEU A 74 -9.69 6.52 -4.56
CA LEU A 74 -9.96 5.12 -4.22
C LEU A 74 -10.41 4.31 -5.45
N ALA A 75 -11.30 4.87 -6.29
CA ALA A 75 -11.73 4.22 -7.51
C ALA A 75 -10.55 3.94 -8.46
N LYS A 76 -9.67 4.93 -8.67
CA LYS A 76 -8.45 4.77 -9.47
C LYS A 76 -7.45 3.80 -8.87
N ALA A 77 -7.32 3.78 -7.54
CA ALA A 77 -6.46 2.84 -6.84
C ALA A 77 -6.96 1.40 -7.02
N ARG A 78 -8.28 1.18 -6.91
CA ARG A 78 -8.90 -0.13 -7.18
C ARG A 78 -8.72 -0.57 -8.63
N GLU A 79 -8.93 0.32 -9.59
CA GLU A 79 -8.68 0.05 -11.01
C GLU A 79 -7.22 -0.36 -11.26
N LYS A 80 -6.28 0.35 -10.65
CA LYS A 80 -4.84 0.09 -10.81
C LYS A 80 -4.37 -1.21 -10.14
N ALA A 81 -4.99 -1.61 -9.04
CA ALA A 81 -4.70 -2.85 -8.33
C ALA A 81 -5.38 -4.07 -8.98
N ALA A 82 -6.48 -3.88 -9.70
CA ALA A 82 -7.27 -4.96 -10.29
C ALA A 82 -6.43 -5.83 -11.25
N GLY A 83 -6.52 -7.15 -11.07
CA GLY A 83 -5.78 -8.12 -11.90
C GLY A 83 -4.28 -8.19 -11.60
N THR A 84 -3.80 -7.53 -10.55
CA THR A 84 -2.39 -7.57 -10.12
C THR A 84 -2.21 -8.43 -8.87
N HIS A 85 -0.96 -8.57 -8.41
CA HIS A 85 -0.61 -9.20 -7.13
C HIS A 85 -0.78 -8.27 -5.92
N VAL A 86 -1.30 -7.05 -6.13
CA VAL A 86 -1.54 -6.07 -5.07
C VAL A 86 -3.01 -6.10 -4.67
N HIS A 87 -3.27 -6.41 -3.41
CA HIS A 87 -4.57 -6.43 -2.78
C HIS A 87 -4.80 -5.13 -2.01
N LEU A 88 -5.49 -4.18 -2.64
CA LEU A 88 -5.92 -2.94 -1.99
C LEU A 88 -7.11 -3.22 -1.05
N LEU A 89 -6.93 -3.00 0.25
CA LEU A 89 -7.95 -3.25 1.26
C LEU A 89 -8.44 -1.93 1.88
N GLU A 90 -9.67 -1.56 1.55
CA GLU A 90 -10.36 -0.38 2.09
C GLU A 90 -11.77 -0.79 2.53
N ASN A 91 -11.92 -1.08 3.84
CA ASN A 91 -13.05 -1.79 4.43
C ASN A 91 -13.32 -3.12 3.71
N ASP A 92 -12.25 -3.84 3.40
CA ASP A 92 -12.27 -5.03 2.56
C ASP A 92 -11.32 -6.10 3.12
N THR A 93 -11.38 -7.30 2.55
CA THR A 93 -10.62 -8.45 3.02
C THR A 93 -10.04 -9.27 1.87
N VAL A 94 -8.93 -9.96 2.14
CA VAL A 94 -8.38 -10.98 1.24
C VAL A 94 -7.92 -12.19 2.06
N THR A 95 -8.02 -13.39 1.50
CA THR A 95 -7.45 -14.60 2.10
C THR A 95 -6.29 -15.09 1.24
N LEU A 96 -5.10 -15.17 1.84
CA LEU A 96 -3.87 -15.68 1.21
C LEU A 96 -3.39 -16.87 2.05
N ASP A 97 -3.12 -18.02 1.42
CA ASP A 97 -2.65 -19.25 2.07
C ASP A 97 -3.41 -19.61 3.38
N GLY A 98 -4.74 -19.45 3.36
CA GLY A 98 -5.61 -19.75 4.51
C GLY A 98 -5.65 -18.68 5.60
N VAL A 99 -4.88 -17.60 5.48
CA VAL A 99 -4.87 -16.44 6.41
C VAL A 99 -5.74 -15.32 5.84
N ARG A 100 -6.71 -14.83 6.63
CA ARG A 100 -7.56 -13.70 6.24
C ARG A 100 -7.00 -12.38 6.76
N PHE A 101 -6.79 -11.45 5.85
CA PHE A 101 -6.38 -10.08 6.12
C PHE A 101 -7.58 -9.15 5.97
N LEU A 102 -7.69 -8.19 6.87
CA LEU A 102 -8.71 -7.13 6.84
C LEU A 102 -7.98 -5.79 6.88
N GLY A 103 -8.33 -4.89 5.97
CA GLY A 103 -7.74 -3.56 5.88
C GLY A 103 -8.81 -2.49 5.87
N ALA A 104 -8.60 -1.46 6.68
CA ALA A 104 -9.48 -0.30 6.76
C ALA A 104 -8.67 0.93 7.15
N HIS A 105 -8.86 2.02 6.42
CA HIS A 105 -8.35 3.32 6.79
C HIS A 105 -9.40 4.11 7.57
N SER A 106 -9.07 4.50 8.80
CA SER A 106 -9.88 5.43 9.61
C SER A 106 -9.42 6.87 9.35
N GLY A 107 -9.71 7.39 8.15
CA GLY A 107 -9.33 8.75 7.77
C GLY A 107 -10.44 9.77 7.94
N ARG A 108 -10.51 10.46 9.09
CA ARG A 108 -10.92 11.88 9.06
C ARG A 108 -9.77 12.63 8.43
N THR A 109 -9.95 13.17 7.22
CA THR A 109 -9.01 14.15 6.71
C THR A 109 -9.02 15.33 7.68
N SER A 110 -7.89 15.61 8.33
CA SER A 110 -7.71 16.86 9.07
C SER A 110 -7.92 17.99 8.07
N ARG A 111 -9.07 18.65 8.18
CA ARG A 111 -9.36 19.91 7.50
C ARG A 111 -8.72 21.05 8.24
#